data_AF-A0A8T2PVA7-F1
#
_entry.id   AF-A0A8T2PVA7-F1
#
_cell.length_a   1.000
_cell.length_b   1.000
_cell.length_c   1.000
_cell.angle_alpha   90.00
_cell.angle_beta   90.00
_cell.angle_gamma   90.00
#
_symmetry.space_group_name_H-M   'P 1'
#
loop_
_entity.id
_entity.type
_entity.pdbx_description
1 polymer ?
#
loop_
_entity_poly.entity_id
_entity_poly.type
_entity_poly.pdbx_seq_one_letter_code
_entity_poly.pdbx_strand_id
1 'polypeptide(L)'
;MRHSISSSTQYKALWRILILAWVCHFLSSPGVLGAKIIGTPQQCDAARFVPGYNLAGEGLDIVKMKRKGAYVINMEDWKRPDGTCTLMENSYLDGILQKLPLAVDHWRTLSNCKMSVSSKIYESSEALLNDATTSIKNDWKLGLNFPVTPANGVEASLGGTQSSAVLYAMGKSKADKCSFTSHEVHCNFF
;
A
#
# COMPACT_ATOMS: atom_id res chain seq x y z
N MET A 1 37.32 54.64 23.70
CA MET A 1 35.85 54.52 23.73
C MET A 1 35.47 53.08 23.42
N ARG A 2 34.93 52.36 24.40
CA ARG A 2 34.58 50.95 24.27
C ARG A 2 33.09 50.91 23.89
N HIS A 3 32.79 50.58 22.63
CA HIS A 3 31.41 50.52 22.13
C HIS A 3 30.66 49.39 22.85
N SER A 4 29.77 49.78 23.78
CA SER A 4 28.83 48.88 24.41
C SER A 4 27.72 48.57 23.40
N ILE A 5 27.87 47.47 22.68
CA ILE A 5 26.79 46.93 21.84
C ILE A 5 25.72 46.42 22.80
N SER A 6 24.54 47.05 22.76
CA SER A 6 23.39 46.69 23.60
C SER A 6 23.08 45.20 23.50
N SER A 7 23.07 44.51 24.64
CA SER A 7 22.76 43.07 24.73
C SER A 7 21.41 42.73 24.07
N SER A 8 20.44 43.67 24.12
CA SER A 8 19.13 43.53 23.49
C SER A 8 19.19 43.33 21.97
N THR A 9 20.17 43.93 21.29
CA THR A 9 20.37 43.79 19.84
C THR A 9 20.96 42.43 19.50
N GLN A 10 21.86 41.90 20.34
CA GLN A 10 22.44 40.57 20.18
C GLN A 10 21.40 39.45 20.34
N TYR A 11 20.53 39.55 21.35
CA TYR A 11 19.47 38.56 21.56
C TYR A 11 18.48 38.52 20.39
N LYS A 12 18.12 39.68 19.81
CA LYS A 12 17.24 39.75 18.63
C LYS A 12 17.87 39.14 17.37
N ALA A 13 19.18 39.33 17.18
CA ALA A 13 19.91 38.75 16.05
C ALA A 13 20.03 37.22 16.18
N LEU A 14 20.37 36.73 17.38
CA LEU A 14 20.43 35.30 17.69
C LEU A 14 19.07 34.62 17.48
N TRP A 15 17.97 35.25 17.90
CA TRP A 15 16.63 34.69 17.74
C TRP A 15 16.20 34.61 16.27
N ARG A 16 16.57 35.60 15.45
CA ARG A 16 16.34 35.56 13.99
C ARG A 16 17.12 34.43 13.31
N ILE A 17 18.36 34.19 13.72
CA ILE A 17 19.18 33.08 13.19
C ILE A 17 18.60 31.74 13.59
N LEU A 18 18.14 31.58 14.85
CA LEU A 18 17.51 30.36 15.31
C LEU A 18 16.20 30.07 14.58
N ILE A 19 15.37 31.08 14.33
CA ILE A 19 14.12 30.94 13.54
C ILE A 19 14.45 30.56 12.09
N LEU A 20 15.42 31.22 11.45
CA LEU A 20 15.85 30.89 10.09
C LEU A 20 16.43 29.46 9.99
N ALA A 21 17.20 29.03 10.99
CA ALA A 21 17.73 27.67 11.06
C ALA A 21 16.61 26.63 11.23
N TRP A 22 15.58 26.94 12.04
CA TRP A 22 14.39 26.09 12.21
C TRP A 22 13.56 25.97 10.93
N VAL A 23 13.36 27.09 10.22
CA VAL A 23 12.67 27.13 8.92
C VAL A 23 13.47 26.36 7.87
N CYS A 24 14.79 26.52 7.81
CA CYS A 24 15.65 25.75 6.91
C CYS A 24 15.65 24.25 7.23
N HIS A 25 15.61 23.84 8.50
CA HIS A 25 15.48 22.42 8.88
C HIS A 25 14.13 21.81 8.48
N PHE A 26 13.05 22.60 8.51
CA PHE A 26 11.75 22.16 7.99
C PHE A 26 11.70 22.09 6.46
N LEU A 27 12.36 23.02 5.76
CA LEU A 27 12.46 23.00 4.28
C LEU A 27 13.43 21.94 3.75
N SER A 28 14.41 21.53 4.56
CA SER A 28 15.43 20.53 4.19
C SER A 28 15.15 19.14 4.71
N SER A 29 14.01 18.92 5.38
CA SER A 29 13.48 17.57 5.56
C SER A 29 12.94 17.13 4.21
N PRO A 30 13.61 16.23 3.46
CA PRO A 30 12.97 15.58 2.35
C PRO A 30 11.95 14.65 3.01
N GLY A 31 10.75 15.16 3.26
CA GLY A 31 9.60 14.29 3.40
C GLY A 31 9.65 13.38 2.18
N VAL A 32 9.80 12.08 2.42
CA VAL A 32 9.90 10.98 1.45
C VAL A 32 8.60 10.93 0.62
N LEU A 33 8.42 11.93 -0.23
CA LEU A 33 7.48 11.99 -1.32
C LEU A 33 8.34 11.76 -2.53
N GLY A 34 8.33 10.54 -3.08
CA GLY A 34 8.92 10.30 -4.40
C GLY A 34 8.37 11.34 -5.35
N ALA A 35 9.22 12.25 -5.83
CA ALA A 35 8.77 13.40 -6.58
C ALA A 35 8.13 12.92 -7.89
N LYS A 36 6.89 13.35 -8.15
CA LYS A 36 6.20 13.08 -9.42
C LYS A 36 6.87 13.91 -10.51
N ILE A 37 7.57 13.26 -11.43
CA ILE A 37 8.27 13.93 -12.53
C ILE A 37 7.45 13.77 -13.81
N ILE A 38 7.28 14.85 -14.57
CA ILE A 38 6.71 14.77 -15.92
C ILE A 38 7.86 14.48 -16.90
N GLY A 39 7.89 13.27 -17.43
CA GLY A 39 8.93 12.84 -18.37
C GLY A 39 8.68 13.33 -19.78
N THR A 40 9.75 13.57 -20.54
CA THR A 40 9.66 13.80 -21.99
C THR A 40 9.22 12.52 -22.71
N PRO A 41 8.68 12.61 -23.94
CA PRO A 41 8.27 11.42 -24.69
C PRO A 41 9.37 10.34 -24.79
N GLN A 42 10.62 10.75 -25.04
CA GLN A 42 11.78 9.85 -25.12
C GLN A 42 12.08 9.16 -23.77
N GLN A 43 12.04 9.91 -22.67
CA GLN A 43 12.23 9.34 -21.33
C GLN A 43 11.12 8.34 -20.99
N CYS A 44 9.89 8.65 -21.38
CA CYS A 44 8.73 7.80 -21.12
C CYS A 44 8.69 6.51 -21.95
N ASP A 45 9.11 6.57 -23.21
CA ASP A 45 9.26 5.37 -24.05
C ASP A 45 10.38 4.47 -23.51
N ALA A 46 11.49 5.04 -23.03
CA ALA A 46 12.62 4.30 -22.45
C ALA A 46 12.34 3.73 -21.03
N ALA A 47 11.51 4.40 -20.23
CA ALA A 47 11.22 3.99 -18.87
C ALA A 47 10.33 2.73 -18.83
N ARG A 48 10.71 1.77 -17.98
CA ARG A 48 9.87 0.63 -17.63
C ARG A 48 8.79 1.02 -16.61
N PHE A 49 7.72 0.24 -16.52
CA PHE A 49 6.71 0.42 -15.48
C PHE A 49 7.25 0.16 -14.08
N VAL A 50 6.61 0.77 -13.09
CA VAL A 50 6.81 0.43 -11.67
C VAL A 50 6.47 -1.04 -11.37
N PRO A 51 7.08 -1.66 -10.34
CA PRO A 51 6.77 -3.04 -9.98
C PRO A 51 5.27 -3.22 -9.65
N GLY A 52 4.65 -4.28 -10.18
CA GLY A 52 3.26 -4.62 -9.90
C GLY A 52 2.22 -3.64 -10.47
N TYR A 53 2.59 -2.79 -11.45
CA TYR A 53 1.73 -1.73 -12.00
C TYR A 53 0.33 -2.19 -12.42
N ASN A 54 0.18 -3.44 -12.84
CA ASN A 54 -1.08 -3.99 -13.34
C ASN A 54 -1.99 -4.58 -12.26
N LEU A 55 -1.49 -4.79 -11.03
CA LEU A 55 -2.25 -5.46 -9.97
C LEU A 55 -3.48 -4.68 -9.51
N ALA A 56 -3.40 -3.35 -9.50
CA ALA A 56 -4.53 -2.51 -9.07
C ALA A 56 -5.74 -2.56 -10.01
N GLY A 57 -5.52 -2.91 -11.29
CA GLY A 57 -6.59 -3.07 -12.28
C GLY A 57 -7.07 -4.51 -12.46
N GLU A 58 -6.42 -5.49 -11.81
CA GLU A 58 -6.74 -6.90 -11.95
C GLU A 58 -7.95 -7.28 -11.06
N GLY A 59 -8.92 -7.99 -11.63
CA GLY A 59 -10.08 -8.48 -10.90
C GLY A 59 -9.72 -9.51 -9.83
N LEU A 60 -10.43 -9.47 -8.69
CA LEU A 60 -10.27 -10.40 -7.58
C LEU A 60 -11.56 -11.18 -7.34
N ASP A 61 -11.46 -12.52 -7.28
CA ASP A 61 -12.52 -13.36 -6.76
C ASP A 61 -12.53 -13.30 -5.24
N ILE A 62 -13.47 -12.57 -4.65
CA ILE A 62 -13.54 -12.37 -3.19
C ILE A 62 -13.86 -13.65 -2.42
N VAL A 63 -14.58 -14.59 -3.05
CA VAL A 63 -14.98 -15.87 -2.43
C VAL A 63 -13.79 -16.83 -2.39
N LYS A 64 -13.00 -16.85 -3.46
CA LYS A 64 -11.81 -17.72 -3.59
C LYS A 64 -10.52 -17.06 -3.09
N MET A 65 -10.52 -15.74 -2.86
CA MET A 65 -9.33 -14.92 -2.61
C MET A 65 -8.25 -15.13 -3.68
N LYS A 66 -8.68 -15.17 -4.95
CA LYS A 66 -7.79 -15.43 -6.10
C LYS A 66 -7.94 -14.35 -7.17
N ARG A 67 -6.80 -13.92 -7.71
CA ARG A 67 -6.75 -13.01 -8.85
C ARG A 67 -7.33 -13.70 -10.09
N LYS A 68 -8.04 -12.94 -10.92
CA LYS A 68 -8.76 -13.44 -12.09
C LYS A 68 -7.93 -13.45 -13.37
N GLY A 69 -6.80 -12.73 -13.44
CA GLY A 69 -6.07 -12.51 -14.69
C GLY A 69 -6.84 -11.69 -15.72
N ALA A 70 -7.95 -11.05 -15.32
CA ALA A 70 -8.78 -10.20 -16.15
C ALA A 70 -8.72 -8.77 -15.59
N TYR A 71 -8.61 -7.77 -16.46
CA TYR A 71 -8.36 -6.39 -16.09
C TYR A 71 -9.59 -5.52 -16.35
N VAL A 72 -10.07 -4.85 -15.30
CA VAL A 72 -11.24 -3.96 -15.37
C VAL A 72 -10.84 -2.48 -15.54
N ILE A 73 -9.58 -2.17 -15.27
CA ILE A 73 -8.97 -0.86 -15.49
C ILE A 73 -7.78 -1.06 -16.43
N ASN A 74 -7.66 -0.21 -17.44
CA ASN A 74 -6.50 -0.24 -18.33
C ASN A 74 -5.26 0.30 -17.60
N MET A 75 -4.36 -0.61 -17.24
CA MET A 75 -3.10 -0.29 -16.58
C MET A 75 -1.93 -0.16 -17.56
N GLU A 76 -2.17 -0.37 -18.86
CA GLU A 76 -1.15 -0.28 -19.91
C GLU A 76 -1.05 1.14 -20.50
N ASP A 77 -2.12 1.94 -20.40
CA ASP A 77 -2.07 3.33 -20.85
C ASP A 77 -1.25 4.17 -19.87
N TRP A 78 -0.15 4.73 -20.35
CA TRP A 78 0.75 5.60 -19.58
C TRP A 78 0.98 6.97 -20.24
N LYS A 79 0.70 7.07 -21.55
CA LYS A 79 1.03 8.21 -22.40
C LYS A 79 -0.09 9.24 -22.40
N ARG A 80 0.25 10.49 -22.10
CA ARG A 80 -0.66 11.65 -22.20
C ARG A 80 -0.81 12.09 -23.66
N PRO A 81 -1.82 12.92 -23.99
CA PRO A 81 -2.03 13.40 -25.37
C PRO A 81 -0.81 14.10 -25.99
N ASP A 82 0.01 14.76 -25.18
CA ASP A 82 1.26 15.43 -25.60
C ASP A 82 2.48 14.49 -25.69
N GLY A 83 2.28 13.19 -25.49
CA GLY A 83 3.32 12.17 -25.50
C GLY A 83 4.10 12.05 -24.18
N THR A 84 3.85 12.91 -23.19
CA THR A 84 4.51 12.86 -21.88
C THR A 84 3.91 11.77 -20.99
N CYS A 85 4.55 11.52 -19.85
CA CYS A 85 4.07 10.56 -18.85
C CYS A 85 4.47 11.00 -17.44
N THR A 86 3.93 10.30 -16.43
CA THR A 86 4.42 10.41 -15.07
C THR A 86 5.54 9.40 -14.82
N LEU A 87 6.69 9.90 -14.37
CA LEU A 87 7.83 9.14 -13.91
C LEU A 87 7.96 9.25 -12.39
N MET A 88 8.30 8.15 -11.76
CA MET A 88 8.57 8.03 -10.33
C MET A 88 9.96 7.45 -10.12
N GLU A 89 10.68 8.02 -9.18
CA GLU A 89 11.97 7.50 -8.72
C GLU A 89 11.75 6.29 -7.80
N ASN A 90 12.44 5.18 -8.10
CA ASN A 90 12.39 4.00 -7.24
C ASN A 90 13.66 3.86 -6.40
N SER A 91 13.56 4.26 -5.13
CA SER A 91 14.65 4.17 -4.15
C SER A 91 15.12 2.74 -3.85
N TYR A 92 14.32 1.71 -4.14
CA TYR A 92 14.73 0.31 -4.00
C TYR A 92 15.61 -0.19 -5.15
N LEU A 93 15.68 0.56 -6.25
CA LEU A 93 16.36 0.16 -7.47
C LEU A 93 17.26 1.31 -7.92
N ASP A 94 18.13 1.76 -7.01
CA ASP A 94 19.17 2.77 -7.26
C ASP A 94 18.65 4.09 -7.86
N GLY A 95 17.42 4.47 -7.52
CA GLY A 95 16.83 5.74 -7.97
C GLY A 95 16.47 5.76 -9.46
N ILE A 96 16.30 4.60 -10.11
CA ILE A 96 15.85 4.60 -11.51
C ILE A 96 14.46 5.25 -11.65
N LEU A 97 14.26 5.93 -12.78
CA LEU A 97 12.95 6.46 -13.15
C LEU A 97 12.09 5.37 -13.80
N GLN A 98 10.87 5.20 -13.29
CA GLN A 98 9.90 4.26 -13.79
C GLN A 98 8.57 4.95 -14.08
N LYS A 99 7.89 4.55 -15.15
CA LYS A 99 6.61 5.16 -15.52
C LYS A 99 5.44 4.57 -14.76
N LEU A 100 4.43 5.42 -14.53
CA LEU A 100 3.14 5.02 -13.99
C LEU A 100 2.09 4.88 -15.08
N PRO A 101 1.15 3.93 -14.94
CA PRO A 101 -0.11 3.98 -15.66
C PRO A 101 -0.88 5.27 -15.38
N LEU A 102 -1.63 5.79 -16.36
CA LEU A 102 -2.48 6.97 -16.21
C LEU A 102 -3.52 6.82 -15.11
N ALA A 103 -4.00 5.60 -14.90
CA ALA A 103 -4.98 5.27 -13.86
C ALA A 103 -4.39 5.28 -12.43
N VAL A 104 -3.07 5.42 -12.27
CA VAL A 104 -2.39 5.41 -10.98
C VAL A 104 -1.93 6.82 -10.62
N ASP A 105 -2.40 7.31 -9.48
CA ASP A 105 -2.00 8.64 -9.00
C ASP A 105 -1.03 8.58 -7.81
N HIS A 106 -1.20 7.60 -6.91
CA HIS A 106 -0.47 7.52 -5.64
C HIS A 106 0.44 6.29 -5.58
N TRP A 107 1.58 6.35 -6.29
CA TRP A 107 2.67 5.38 -6.11
C TRP A 107 3.78 6.01 -5.28
N ARG A 108 4.39 5.24 -4.38
CA ARG A 108 5.52 5.69 -3.57
C ARG A 108 6.31 4.48 -3.09
N THR A 109 7.59 4.67 -2.78
CA THR A 109 8.36 3.67 -2.06
C THR A 109 8.13 3.80 -0.56
N LEU A 110 7.82 2.69 0.12
CA LEU A 110 7.55 2.65 1.56
C LEU A 110 8.64 1.88 2.30
N SER A 111 9.50 2.55 3.07
CA SER A 111 10.55 1.89 3.86
C SER A 111 10.01 1.21 5.13
N ASN A 112 9.04 0.30 5.01
CA ASN A 112 8.43 -0.39 6.15
C ASN A 112 8.41 -1.91 5.94
N CYS A 113 9.53 -2.54 6.27
CA CYS A 113 9.67 -3.98 6.38
C CYS A 113 10.30 -4.29 7.72
N LYS A 114 9.53 -4.92 8.62
CA LYS A 114 10.05 -5.42 9.88
C LYS A 114 10.22 -6.92 9.73
N MET A 115 11.45 -7.40 9.90
CA MET A 115 11.76 -8.82 9.87
C MET A 115 11.29 -9.50 11.16
N SER A 116 9.98 -9.60 11.33
CA SER A 116 9.33 -10.23 12.48
C SER A 116 8.23 -11.16 12.00
N VAL A 117 8.13 -12.32 12.64
CA VAL A 117 7.08 -13.30 12.35
C VAL A 117 5.85 -12.96 13.19
N SER A 118 4.73 -12.67 12.53
CA SER A 118 3.41 -12.66 13.14
C SER A 118 2.90 -14.09 13.22
N SER A 119 2.44 -14.52 14.39
CA SER A 119 1.91 -15.87 14.60
C SER A 119 0.51 -15.82 15.18
N LYS A 120 -0.41 -16.58 14.61
CA LYS A 120 -1.80 -16.71 15.08
C LYS A 120 -2.17 -18.18 15.26
N ILE A 121 -3.02 -18.46 16.24
CA ILE A 121 -3.63 -19.77 16.48
C ILE A 121 -5.13 -19.63 16.27
N TYR A 122 -5.73 -20.55 15.53
CA TYR A 122 -7.17 -20.65 15.28
C TYR A 122 -7.69 -21.95 15.86
N GLU A 123 -8.66 -21.84 16.77
CA GLU A 123 -9.29 -23.01 17.40
C GLU A 123 -10.31 -23.71 16.48
N SER A 124 -10.63 -23.13 15.32
CA SER A 124 -11.54 -23.73 14.36
C SER A 124 -11.32 -23.23 12.93
N SER A 125 -11.94 -23.91 11.95
CA SER A 125 -11.98 -23.48 10.54
C SER A 125 -12.72 -22.14 10.35
N GLU A 126 -13.71 -21.86 11.18
CA GLU A 126 -14.51 -20.63 11.13
C GLU A 126 -13.70 -19.43 11.63
N ALA A 127 -12.90 -19.62 12.69
CA ALA A 127 -11.97 -18.60 13.17
C ALA A 127 -10.93 -18.23 12.08
N LEU A 128 -10.40 -19.23 11.37
CA LEU A 128 -9.50 -19.02 10.25
C LEU A 128 -10.19 -18.30 9.07
N LEU A 129 -11.43 -18.66 8.74
CA LEU A 129 -12.22 -17.99 7.70
C LEU A 129 -12.43 -16.51 8.00
N ASN A 130 -12.77 -16.18 9.25
CA ASN A 130 -12.96 -14.79 9.65
C ASN A 130 -11.66 -13.99 9.46
N ASP A 131 -10.51 -14.54 9.85
CA ASP A 131 -9.20 -13.89 9.65
C ASP A 131 -8.83 -13.74 8.17
N ALA A 132 -9.15 -14.73 7.32
CA ALA A 132 -8.84 -14.71 5.90
C ALA A 132 -9.46 -13.52 5.15
N THR A 133 -10.52 -12.92 5.69
CA THR A 133 -11.17 -11.72 5.11
C THR A 133 -10.62 -10.40 5.64
N THR A 134 -9.83 -10.42 6.72
CA THR A 134 -9.29 -9.20 7.35
C THR A 134 -8.24 -8.47 6.50
N SER A 135 -7.65 -9.15 5.51
CA SER A 135 -6.73 -8.52 4.56
C SER A 135 -7.42 -7.53 3.62
N ILE A 136 -8.75 -7.60 3.50
CA ILE A 136 -9.56 -6.69 2.68
C ILE A 136 -9.84 -5.43 3.53
N LYS A 137 -9.27 -4.30 3.13
CA LYS A 137 -9.32 -3.06 3.93
C LYS A 137 -10.56 -2.19 3.69
N ASN A 138 -11.28 -2.40 2.59
CA ASN A 138 -12.48 -1.63 2.25
C ASN A 138 -13.76 -2.41 2.58
N ASP A 139 -14.89 -1.70 2.59
CA ASP A 139 -16.21 -2.33 2.62
C ASP A 139 -16.58 -2.85 1.22
N TRP A 140 -16.03 -4.02 0.87
CA TRP A 140 -16.28 -4.66 -0.42
C TRP A 140 -17.74 -5.10 -0.60
N LYS A 141 -18.55 -5.14 0.47
CA LYS A 141 -19.96 -5.52 0.42
C LYS A 141 -20.85 -4.36 -0.01
N LEU A 142 -20.37 -3.12 0.08
CA LEU A 142 -21.14 -1.91 -0.20
C LEU A 142 -21.71 -1.93 -1.62
N GLY A 143 -23.02 -1.71 -1.74
CA GLY A 143 -23.72 -1.68 -3.04
C GLY A 143 -23.99 -3.05 -3.67
N LEU A 144 -23.64 -4.15 -2.99
CA LEU A 144 -23.97 -5.50 -3.43
C LEU A 144 -25.20 -6.03 -2.68
N ASN A 145 -26.19 -6.52 -3.43
CA ASN A 145 -27.34 -7.20 -2.87
C ASN A 145 -27.03 -8.69 -2.70
N PHE A 146 -26.73 -9.12 -1.47
CA PHE A 146 -26.56 -10.53 -1.17
C PHE A 146 -27.88 -11.14 -0.72
N PRO A 147 -28.38 -12.21 -1.36
CA PRO A 147 -29.63 -12.88 -0.98
C PRO A 147 -29.49 -13.75 0.29
N VAL A 148 -28.53 -13.48 1.17
CA VAL A 148 -28.32 -14.26 2.40
C VAL A 148 -29.22 -13.71 3.50
N THR A 149 -30.43 -14.24 3.58
CA THR A 149 -31.20 -14.21 4.83
C THR A 149 -30.41 -14.98 5.89
N PRO A 150 -30.04 -14.36 7.02
CA PRO A 150 -29.38 -15.07 8.10
C PRO A 150 -30.41 -16.00 8.71
N ALA A 151 -30.43 -17.27 8.30
CA ALA A 151 -31.40 -18.23 8.81
C ALA A 151 -31.32 -18.37 10.34
N ASN A 152 -30.17 -18.06 10.96
CA ASN A 152 -29.92 -18.24 12.40
C ASN A 152 -29.12 -17.09 13.05
N GLY A 153 -29.16 -15.86 12.53
CA GLY A 153 -28.43 -14.72 13.12
C GLY A 153 -26.90 -14.76 12.97
N VAL A 154 -26.35 -15.77 12.29
CA VAL A 154 -24.94 -15.85 11.90
C VAL A 154 -24.79 -15.10 10.58
N GLU A 155 -24.05 -14.01 10.57
CA GLU A 155 -23.62 -13.35 9.34
C GLU A 155 -22.75 -14.34 8.55
N ALA A 156 -23.31 -14.91 7.49
CA ALA A 156 -22.56 -15.82 6.63
C ALA A 156 -21.47 -15.02 5.91
N SER A 157 -20.23 -15.13 6.38
CA SER A 157 -19.08 -14.59 5.65
C SER A 157 -19.01 -15.28 4.29
N LEU A 158 -19.20 -14.53 3.20
CA LEU A 158 -19.09 -15.03 1.83
C LEU A 158 -17.63 -14.98 1.34
N GLY A 159 -16.90 -13.95 1.76
CA GLY A 159 -15.49 -13.75 1.40
C GLY A 159 -14.62 -14.87 1.94
N GLY A 160 -13.65 -15.33 1.16
CA GLY A 160 -12.66 -16.33 1.59
C GLY A 160 -13.15 -17.76 1.79
N THR A 161 -14.46 -18.03 1.72
CA THR A 161 -15.05 -19.36 1.97
C THR A 161 -14.52 -20.47 1.06
N GLN A 162 -14.11 -20.12 -0.16
CA GLN A 162 -13.51 -21.06 -1.12
C GLN A 162 -12.02 -20.78 -1.34
N SER A 163 -11.37 -20.07 -0.41
CA SER A 163 -9.92 -19.91 -0.44
C SER A 163 -9.24 -21.25 -0.15
N SER A 164 -8.03 -21.44 -0.69
CA SER A 164 -7.28 -22.69 -0.50
C SER A 164 -7.02 -23.00 0.99
N ALA A 165 -6.73 -21.97 1.79
CA ALA A 165 -6.47 -22.12 3.23
C ALA A 165 -7.73 -22.55 4.01
N VAL A 166 -8.88 -21.94 3.70
CA VAL A 166 -10.16 -22.30 4.34
C VAL A 166 -10.62 -23.69 3.91
N LEU A 167 -10.55 -24.02 2.61
CA LEU A 167 -10.90 -25.36 2.12
C LEU A 167 -10.01 -26.44 2.74
N TYR A 168 -8.72 -26.16 2.93
CA TYR A 168 -7.82 -27.05 3.65
C TYR A 168 -8.25 -27.24 5.12
N ALA A 169 -8.49 -26.14 5.83
CA ALA A 169 -8.89 -26.17 7.24
C ALA A 169 -10.22 -26.93 7.44
N MET A 170 -11.25 -26.59 6.66
CA MET A 170 -12.54 -27.27 6.67
C MET A 170 -12.41 -28.76 6.32
N GLY A 171 -11.52 -29.10 5.38
CA GLY A 171 -11.23 -30.49 5.03
C GLY A 171 -10.64 -31.28 6.21
N LYS A 172 -9.73 -30.67 6.98
CA LYS A 172 -9.15 -31.28 8.18
C LYS A 172 -10.15 -31.38 9.32
N SER A 173 -10.93 -30.33 9.57
CA SER A 173 -11.95 -30.30 10.62
C SER A 173 -13.08 -31.32 10.43
N LYS A 174 -13.30 -31.81 9.21
CA LYS A 174 -14.24 -32.92 8.93
C LYS A 174 -13.70 -34.28 9.36
N ALA A 175 -12.40 -34.46 9.39
CA ALA A 175 -11.75 -35.73 9.71
C ALA A 175 -11.52 -35.87 11.22
N ASP A 176 -11.16 -34.77 11.90
CA ASP A 176 -10.90 -34.75 13.34
C ASP A 176 -11.01 -33.32 13.90
N LYS A 177 -10.98 -33.19 15.22
CA LYS A 177 -10.84 -31.92 15.92
C LYS A 177 -9.44 -31.36 15.69
N CYS A 178 -9.36 -30.22 15.02
CA CYS A 178 -8.10 -29.56 14.66
C CYS A 178 -8.08 -28.11 15.16
N SER A 179 -6.89 -27.66 15.58
CA SER A 179 -6.52 -26.25 15.60
C SER A 179 -5.55 -25.96 14.47
N PHE A 180 -5.43 -24.69 14.09
CA PHE A 180 -4.60 -24.25 12.98
C PHE A 180 -3.66 -23.14 13.43
N THR A 181 -2.47 -23.08 12.86
CA THR A 181 -1.55 -21.96 13.09
C THR A 181 -1.22 -21.28 11.77
N SER A 182 -1.06 -19.96 11.81
CA SER A 182 -0.56 -19.17 10.70
C SER A 182 0.66 -18.38 11.14
N HIS A 183 1.67 -18.35 10.26
CA HIS A 183 2.91 -17.61 10.46
C HIS A 183 3.14 -16.74 9.23
N GLU A 184 3.28 -15.43 9.43
CA GLU A 184 3.38 -14.45 8.36
C GLU A 184 4.55 -13.49 8.60
N VAL A 185 5.23 -13.11 7.51
CA VAL A 185 6.20 -12.02 7.48
C VAL A 185 5.66 -10.97 6.53
N HIS A 186 5.49 -9.75 7.02
CA HIS A 186 4.87 -8.66 6.27
C HIS A 186 5.88 -7.55 5.97
N CYS A 187 5.98 -7.17 4.69
CA CYS A 187 6.80 -6.06 4.24
C CYS A 187 6.01 -5.22 3.23
N ASN A 188 5.88 -3.93 3.51
CA ASN A 188 5.32 -2.97 2.57
C ASN A 188 6.47 -2.33 1.81
N PHE A 189 6.44 -2.42 0.48
CA PHE A 189 7.43 -1.78 -0.39
C PHE A 189 6.85 -0.60 -1.15
N PHE A 190 5.54 -0.62 -1.47
CA PHE A 190 4.86 0.39 -2.27
C PHE A 190 3.49 0.75 -1.69
#